data_AF-A0A354GIY3-F1
#
_entry.id   AF-A0A354GIY3-F1
#
_cell.length_a   1.000
_cell.length_b   1.000
_cell.length_c   1.000
_cell.angle_alpha   90.00
_cell.angle_beta   90.00
_cell.angle_gamma   90.00
#
_symmetry.space_group_name_H-M   'P 1'
#
loop_
_entity.id
_entity.type
_entity.pdbx_description
1 polymer ?
#
loop_
_entity_poly.entity_id
_entity_poly.type
_entity_poly.pdbx_seq_one_letter_code
_entity_poly.pdbx_strand_id
1 'polypeptide(L)'
;YGFHGTSHKFVSEQAIEYLNKKKSKIITIHLGNGCSATAIDDGKSIDHSLGFGPATGLIMGTRSGDVDHSLIFYLMDSLGFTAEEVNNILQKESGMFGLTGFSDLRDIETAADNGDKSSLLALEMNAYRVKKYIGSYFAALNGLDAIVFTAGVGENSEKMRS
;
A
#
# COMPACT_ATOMS: atom_id res chain seq x y z
N TYR A 1 -0.94 16.49 4.39
CA TYR A 1 -0.99 15.72 3.14
C TYR A 1 -1.36 14.29 3.49
N GLY A 2 -0.94 13.28 2.72
CA GLY A 2 -1.60 11.99 2.70
C GLY A 2 -2.82 12.00 1.77
N PHE A 3 -3.19 10.83 1.25
CA PHE A 3 -4.20 10.69 0.21
C PHE A 3 -5.19 9.57 0.60
N HIS A 4 -6.23 9.38 -0.23
CA HIS A 4 -7.37 8.50 0.08
C HIS A 4 -8.08 8.85 1.39
N GLY A 5 -7.99 10.09 1.86
CA GLY A 5 -8.52 10.52 3.16
C GLY A 5 -10.04 10.34 3.29
N THR A 6 -10.81 10.54 2.22
CA THR A 6 -12.25 10.28 2.21
C THR A 6 -12.58 8.80 2.42
N SER A 7 -11.83 7.90 1.78
CA SER A 7 -11.99 6.46 1.96
C SER A 7 -11.59 6.02 3.37
N HIS A 8 -10.40 6.41 3.83
CA HIS A 8 -9.93 6.07 5.18
C HIS A 8 -10.87 6.59 6.28
N LYS A 9 -11.37 7.82 6.13
CA LYS A 9 -12.37 8.38 7.05
C LYS A 9 -13.63 7.53 7.07
N PHE A 10 -14.26 7.31 5.91
CA PHE A 10 -15.51 6.57 5.81
C PHE A 10 -15.42 5.18 6.44
N VAL A 11 -14.42 4.39 6.06
CA VAL A 11 -14.30 3.01 6.56
C VAL A 11 -13.93 2.95 8.03
N SER A 12 -13.22 3.96 8.56
CA SER A 12 -12.95 4.06 10.00
C SER A 12 -14.22 4.39 10.80
N GLU A 13 -15.07 5.29 10.31
CA GLU A 13 -16.34 5.63 10.95
C GLU A 13 -17.27 4.42 10.98
N GLN A 14 -17.36 3.68 9.86
CA GLN A 14 -18.12 2.43 9.78
C GLN A 14 -17.59 1.35 10.73
N ALA A 15 -16.25 1.20 10.83
CA ALA A 15 -15.66 0.25 11.76
C ALA A 15 -15.89 0.64 13.23
N ILE A 16 -15.83 1.92 13.57
CA ILE A 16 -16.13 2.44 14.92
C ILE A 16 -17.58 2.12 15.31
N GLU A 17 -18.52 2.37 14.39
CA GLU A 17 -19.93 2.05 14.56
C GLU A 17 -20.13 0.54 14.76
N TYR A 18 -19.54 -0.28 13.89
CA TYR A 18 -19.62 -1.74 13.96
C TYR A 18 -19.06 -2.31 15.28
N LEU A 19 -17.92 -1.80 15.73
CA LEU A 19 -17.29 -2.22 16.99
C LEU A 19 -18.04 -1.69 18.23
N ASN A 20 -18.93 -0.70 18.06
CA ASN A 20 -19.62 0.00 19.14
C ASN A 20 -18.66 0.49 20.24
N LYS A 21 -17.51 1.03 19.82
CA LYS A 21 -16.44 1.50 20.71
C LYS A 21 -16.19 2.99 20.51
N LYS A 22 -16.38 3.77 21.59
CA LYS A 22 -16.08 5.22 21.59
C LYS A 22 -14.58 5.53 21.53
N LYS A 23 -13.76 4.62 22.04
CA LYS A 23 -12.30 4.68 21.94
C LYS A 23 -11.82 3.48 21.13
N SER A 24 -11.15 3.74 20.02
CA SER A 24 -10.84 2.73 19.01
C SER A 24 -9.49 2.98 18.37
N LYS A 25 -8.69 1.92 18.28
CA LYS A 25 -7.41 1.91 17.57
C LYS A 25 -7.57 1.08 16.32
N ILE A 26 -7.56 1.72 15.17
CA ILE A 26 -7.89 1.08 13.89
C ILE A 26 -6.78 1.33 12.90
N ILE A 27 -6.40 0.28 12.17
CA ILE A 27 -5.59 0.41 10.95
C ILE A 27 -6.52 0.21 9.76
N THR A 28 -6.53 1.16 8.84
CA THR A 28 -7.28 1.04 7.58
C THR A 28 -6.31 0.87 6.43
N ILE A 29 -6.60 -0.07 5.54
CA ILE A 29 -5.74 -0.47 4.42
C ILE A 29 -6.59 -0.35 3.15
N HIS A 30 -6.31 0.69 2.37
CA HIS A 30 -6.92 0.94 1.07
C HIS A 30 -6.06 0.28 0.00
N LEU A 31 -6.55 -0.82 -0.60
CA LEU A 31 -5.84 -1.54 -1.65
C LEU A 31 -6.61 -1.40 -2.98
N GLY A 32 -6.03 -0.67 -3.91
CA GLY A 32 -6.52 -0.50 -5.29
C GLY A 32 -5.36 -0.20 -6.23
N ASN A 33 -5.60 0.49 -7.34
CA ASN A 33 -4.50 0.92 -8.22
C ASN A 33 -3.51 1.86 -7.50
N GLY A 34 -4.01 2.65 -6.55
CA GLY A 34 -3.22 3.27 -5.50
C GLY A 34 -3.47 2.56 -4.18
N CYS A 35 -2.40 2.41 -3.39
CA CYS A 35 -2.47 1.74 -2.11
C CYS A 35 -2.02 2.69 -1.00
N SER A 36 -2.73 2.69 0.13
CA SER A 36 -2.29 3.38 1.34
C SER A 36 -2.81 2.73 2.60
N ALA A 37 -2.12 2.97 3.70
CA ALA A 37 -2.55 2.58 5.03
C ALA A 37 -2.57 3.79 5.97
N THR A 38 -3.52 3.80 6.90
CA THR A 38 -3.67 4.87 7.91
C THR A 38 -3.85 4.26 9.30
N ALA A 39 -3.10 4.77 10.27
CA ALA A 39 -3.30 4.51 11.69
C ALA A 39 -4.26 5.54 12.28
N ILE A 40 -5.29 5.08 12.98
CA ILE A 40 -6.40 5.92 13.45
C ILE A 40 -6.63 5.66 14.94
N ASP A 41 -6.55 6.72 15.74
CA ASP A 41 -6.82 6.71 17.18
C ASP A 41 -8.04 7.58 17.47
N ASP A 42 -9.11 6.97 18.01
CA ASP A 42 -10.38 7.62 18.34
C ASP A 42 -10.95 8.45 17.15
N GLY A 43 -10.92 7.86 15.95
CA GLY A 43 -11.40 8.49 14.72
C GLY A 43 -10.47 9.55 14.12
N LYS A 44 -9.29 9.76 14.71
CA LYS A 44 -8.29 10.72 14.21
C LYS A 44 -7.11 9.98 13.58
N SER A 45 -6.78 10.34 12.34
CA SER A 45 -5.57 9.87 11.67
C SER A 45 -4.33 10.37 12.41
N ILE A 46 -3.48 9.46 12.88
CA ILE A 46 -2.20 9.79 13.56
C ILE A 46 -0.98 9.47 12.71
N ASP A 47 -1.12 8.59 11.72
CA ASP A 47 -0.05 8.22 10.79
C ASP A 47 -0.64 7.75 9.45
N HIS A 48 0.10 7.95 8.37
CA HIS A 48 -0.35 7.64 7.01
C HIS A 48 0.84 7.30 6.08
N SER A 49 0.63 6.32 5.19
CA SER A 49 1.76 5.74 4.43
C SER A 49 2.21 6.60 3.26
N LEU A 50 1.32 7.43 2.72
CA LEU A 50 1.64 8.37 1.65
C LEU A 50 2.13 9.70 2.24
N GLY A 51 3.19 10.24 1.67
CA GLY A 51 3.81 11.48 2.14
C GLY A 51 3.25 12.74 1.45
N PHE A 52 4.19 13.60 1.05
CA PHE A 52 3.91 14.83 0.31
C PHE A 52 3.20 14.55 -1.03
N GLY A 53 3.74 13.58 -1.78
CA GLY A 53 3.12 13.02 -2.98
C GLY A 53 2.65 11.58 -2.75
N PRO A 54 1.83 11.04 -3.67
CA PRO A 54 1.25 9.71 -3.51
C PRO A 54 2.22 8.61 -4.03
N ALA A 55 3.51 8.70 -3.68
CA ALA A 55 4.57 7.85 -4.21
C ALA A 55 5.17 6.90 -3.16
N THR A 56 5.22 7.32 -1.89
CA THR A 56 5.78 6.52 -0.79
C THR A 56 4.79 5.48 -0.26
N GLY A 57 5.29 4.49 0.46
CA GLY A 57 4.50 3.54 1.20
C GLY A 57 4.34 2.18 0.55
N LEU A 58 3.09 1.79 0.34
CA LEU A 58 2.76 0.46 -0.17
C LEU A 58 3.19 0.28 -1.63
N ILE A 59 3.46 -0.97 -2.02
CA ILE A 59 3.61 -1.33 -3.43
C ILE A 59 2.23 -1.17 -4.09
N MET A 60 2.17 -0.50 -5.24
CA MET A 60 0.93 -0.18 -5.94
C MET A 60 0.95 -0.76 -7.36
N GLY A 61 -0.08 -0.48 -8.17
CA GLY A 61 -0.16 -1.00 -9.54
C GLY A 61 1.08 -0.65 -10.38
N THR A 62 1.45 0.62 -10.46
CA THR A 62 2.60 1.10 -11.26
C THR A 62 3.63 1.91 -10.47
N ARG A 63 3.32 2.21 -9.20
CA ARG A 63 4.17 3.00 -8.31
C ARG A 63 4.97 2.09 -7.39
N SER A 64 6.22 2.45 -7.19
CA SER A 64 7.19 1.69 -6.38
C SER A 64 6.80 1.58 -4.91
N GLY A 65 6.21 2.64 -4.33
CA GLY A 65 6.10 2.74 -2.88
C GLY A 65 7.45 3.12 -2.27
N ASP A 66 7.73 2.66 -1.05
CA ASP A 66 9.03 2.91 -0.44
C ASP A 66 10.18 2.24 -1.21
N VAL A 67 11.21 3.05 -1.44
CA VAL A 67 12.53 2.68 -1.97
C VAL A 67 13.60 3.45 -1.18
N ASP A 68 14.85 2.99 -1.22
CA ASP A 68 15.97 3.77 -0.69
C ASP A 68 16.16 5.03 -1.55
N HIS A 69 16.32 6.19 -0.92
CA HIS A 69 16.58 7.45 -1.60
C HIS A 69 17.91 7.43 -2.36
N SER A 70 18.88 6.61 -1.92
CA SER A 70 20.15 6.40 -2.63
C SER A 70 19.97 5.83 -4.04
N LEU A 71 18.87 5.09 -4.29
CA LEU A 71 18.51 4.58 -5.61
C LEU A 71 18.36 5.71 -6.63
N ILE A 72 17.75 6.83 -6.24
CA ILE A 72 17.52 7.98 -7.13
C ILE A 72 18.85 8.50 -7.66
N PHE A 73 19.81 8.74 -6.76
CA PHE A 73 21.13 9.23 -7.12
C PHE A 73 21.93 8.20 -7.90
N TYR A 74 21.81 6.91 -7.57
CA TYR A 74 22.45 5.86 -8.36
C TYR A 74 21.94 5.83 -9.81
N LEU A 75 20.62 5.89 -10.02
CA LEU A 75 20.04 5.93 -11.37
C LEU A 75 20.54 7.16 -12.16
N MET A 76 20.58 8.33 -11.52
CA MET A 76 21.00 9.56 -12.20
C MET A 76 22.51 9.60 -12.46
N ASP A 77 23.30 9.45 -11.40
CA ASP A 77 24.74 9.72 -11.44
C ASP A 77 25.54 8.56 -12.04
N SER A 78 25.09 7.32 -11.81
CA SER A 78 25.81 6.11 -12.26
C SER A 78 25.25 5.54 -13.56
N LEU A 79 23.93 5.60 -13.78
CA LEU A 79 23.29 5.05 -14.97
C LEU A 79 22.86 6.12 -15.99
N GLY A 80 23.01 7.41 -15.67
CA GLY A 80 22.80 8.51 -16.60
C GLY A 80 21.33 8.85 -16.87
N PHE A 81 20.39 8.35 -16.05
CA PHE A 81 18.99 8.72 -16.18
C PHE A 81 18.76 10.19 -15.81
N THR A 82 17.89 10.85 -16.55
CA THR A 82 17.39 12.17 -16.18
C THR A 82 16.44 12.09 -14.98
N ALA A 83 16.26 13.21 -14.27
CA ALA A 83 15.29 13.27 -13.17
C ALA A 83 13.85 12.94 -13.62
N GLU A 84 13.49 13.28 -14.86
CA GLU A 84 12.18 12.96 -15.43
C GLU A 84 12.01 11.45 -15.66
N GLU A 85 13.02 10.79 -16.22
CA GLU A 85 13.03 9.34 -16.41
C GLU A 85 12.96 8.60 -15.07
N VAL A 86 13.73 9.02 -14.06
CA VAL A 86 13.66 8.41 -12.72
C VAL A 86 12.26 8.58 -12.12
N ASN A 87 11.67 9.78 -12.23
CA ASN A 87 10.31 9.99 -11.78
C ASN A 87 9.30 9.10 -12.55
N ASN A 88 9.46 8.93 -13.85
CA ASN A 88 8.62 8.05 -14.66
C ASN A 88 8.77 6.58 -14.23
N ILE A 89 9.99 6.11 -13.99
CA ILE A 89 10.28 4.77 -13.48
C ILE A 89 9.54 4.54 -12.17
N LEU A 90 9.72 5.43 -11.19
CA LEU A 90 9.15 5.28 -9.86
C LEU A 90 7.62 5.34 -9.85
N GLN A 91 7.02 6.08 -10.79
CA GLN A 91 5.59 6.38 -10.79
C GLN A 91 4.76 5.51 -11.74
N LYS A 92 5.35 5.05 -12.85
CA LYS A 92 4.61 4.38 -13.93
C LYS A 92 5.19 3.03 -14.34
N GLU A 93 6.46 2.77 -14.08
CA GLU A 93 7.14 1.55 -14.55
C GLU A 93 7.58 0.64 -13.39
N SER A 94 7.14 0.95 -12.18
CA SER A 94 7.46 0.21 -10.96
C SER A 94 6.23 -0.54 -10.43
N GLY A 95 6.24 -0.89 -9.14
CA GLY A 95 5.12 -1.52 -8.48
C GLY A 95 4.87 -2.93 -9.03
N MET A 96 3.61 -3.34 -9.02
CA MET A 96 3.20 -4.63 -9.55
C MET A 96 3.53 -4.76 -11.05
N PHE A 97 3.37 -3.68 -11.82
CA PHE A 97 3.70 -3.66 -13.24
C PHE A 97 5.18 -3.90 -13.49
N GLY A 98 6.07 -3.20 -12.78
CA GLY A 98 7.51 -3.41 -12.91
C GLY A 98 7.97 -4.81 -12.49
N LEU A 99 7.22 -5.48 -11.61
CA LEU A 99 7.55 -6.83 -11.12
C LEU A 99 7.00 -7.95 -12.01
N THR A 100 5.88 -7.71 -12.70
CA THR A 100 5.08 -8.79 -13.33
C THR A 100 4.69 -8.52 -14.79
N GLY A 101 4.77 -7.27 -15.25
CA GLY A 101 4.16 -6.82 -16.49
C GLY A 101 2.66 -6.52 -16.41
N PHE A 102 2.01 -6.78 -15.26
CA PHE A 102 0.59 -6.51 -15.02
C PHE A 102 0.42 -5.49 -13.88
N SER A 103 -0.56 -4.60 -14.01
CA SER A 103 -0.91 -3.65 -12.94
C SER A 103 -2.17 -4.05 -12.15
N ASP A 104 -3.03 -4.90 -12.73
CA ASP A 104 -4.25 -5.40 -12.10
C ASP A 104 -3.93 -6.66 -11.29
N LEU A 105 -4.31 -6.66 -10.01
CA LEU A 105 -4.01 -7.78 -9.12
C LEU A 105 -4.67 -9.09 -9.55
N ARG A 106 -5.83 -9.03 -10.22
CA ARG A 106 -6.56 -10.24 -10.67
C ARG A 106 -5.78 -10.99 -11.74
N ASP A 107 -5.15 -10.24 -12.65
CA ASP A 107 -4.29 -10.83 -13.69
C ASP A 107 -3.05 -11.46 -13.06
N ILE A 108 -2.48 -10.81 -12.03
CA ILE A 108 -1.31 -11.28 -11.28
C ILE A 108 -1.65 -12.54 -10.48
N GLU A 109 -2.77 -12.57 -9.78
CA GLU A 109 -3.25 -13.75 -9.06
C GLU A 109 -3.46 -14.92 -10.02
N THR A 110 -4.12 -14.68 -11.16
CA THR A 110 -4.32 -15.70 -12.19
C THR A 110 -2.98 -16.21 -12.74
N ALA A 111 -2.02 -15.33 -13.02
CA ALA A 111 -0.69 -15.72 -13.47
C ALA A 111 0.07 -16.54 -12.42
N ALA A 112 0.02 -16.12 -11.15
CA ALA A 112 0.65 -16.82 -10.04
C ALA A 112 0.03 -18.21 -9.84
N ASP A 113 -1.29 -18.35 -9.92
CA ASP A 113 -1.99 -19.63 -9.79
C ASP A 113 -1.69 -20.57 -10.97
N ASN A 114 -1.36 -20.01 -12.14
CA ASN A 114 -0.84 -20.75 -13.30
C ASN A 114 0.68 -21.05 -13.23
N GLY A 115 1.34 -20.71 -12.11
CA GLY A 115 2.74 -21.04 -11.85
C GLY A 115 3.75 -19.97 -12.28
N ASP A 116 3.31 -18.75 -12.62
CA ASP A 116 4.23 -17.64 -12.90
C ASP A 116 4.95 -17.18 -11.61
N LYS A 117 6.27 -17.41 -11.57
CA LYS A 117 7.08 -17.16 -10.38
C LYS A 117 7.22 -15.67 -10.05
N SER A 118 7.27 -14.81 -11.06
CA SER A 118 7.38 -13.37 -10.87
C SER A 118 6.11 -12.80 -10.24
N SER A 119 4.95 -13.25 -10.69
CA SER A 119 3.65 -12.89 -10.13
C SER A 119 3.50 -13.38 -8.69
N LEU A 120 3.91 -14.61 -8.39
CA LEU A 120 3.91 -15.11 -7.02
C LEU A 120 4.80 -14.25 -6.11
N LEU A 121 6.04 -13.98 -6.53
CA LEU A 121 6.98 -13.14 -5.77
C LEU A 121 6.42 -11.72 -5.58
N ALA A 122 5.78 -11.14 -6.59
CA ALA A 122 5.21 -9.81 -6.49
C ALA A 122 4.07 -9.74 -5.46
N LEU A 123 3.20 -10.76 -5.40
CA LEU A 123 2.17 -10.87 -4.36
C LEU A 123 2.79 -10.99 -2.98
N GLU A 124 3.82 -11.82 -2.81
CA GLU A 124 4.54 -11.98 -1.54
C GLU A 124 5.20 -10.66 -1.09
N MET A 125 5.84 -9.94 -2.02
CA MET A 125 6.44 -8.63 -1.75
C MET A 125 5.37 -7.60 -1.34
N ASN A 126 4.22 -7.60 -2.03
CA ASN A 126 3.11 -6.70 -1.73
C ASN A 126 2.55 -6.99 -0.32
N ALA A 127 2.22 -8.24 -0.02
CA ALA A 127 1.72 -8.68 1.28
C ALA A 127 2.74 -8.39 2.40
N TYR A 128 4.02 -8.64 2.15
CA TYR A 128 5.09 -8.31 3.09
C TYR A 128 5.16 -6.81 3.39
N ARG A 129 5.05 -5.95 2.37
CA ARG A 129 5.03 -4.49 2.55
C ARG A 129 3.82 -4.05 3.37
N VAL A 130 2.63 -4.58 3.09
CA VAL A 130 1.41 -4.31 3.87
C VAL A 130 1.60 -4.76 5.32
N LYS A 131 2.13 -5.96 5.56
CA LYS A 131 2.42 -6.49 6.89
C LYS A 131 3.39 -5.62 7.69
N LYS A 132 4.43 -5.08 7.05
CA LYS A 132 5.34 -4.13 7.70
C LYS A 132 4.63 -2.86 8.18
N TYR A 133 3.77 -2.29 7.35
CA TYR A 133 2.97 -1.11 7.71
C TYR A 133 1.96 -1.39 8.82
N ILE A 134 1.32 -2.56 8.80
CA ILE A 134 0.48 -3.00 9.93
C ILE A 134 1.31 -3.05 11.22
N GLY A 135 2.50 -3.65 11.17
CA GLY A 135 3.38 -3.74 12.33
C GLY A 135 3.83 -2.37 12.87
N SER A 136 4.22 -1.44 12.00
CA SER A 136 4.62 -0.09 12.42
C SER A 136 3.47 0.67 13.06
N TYR A 137 2.27 0.58 12.47
CA TYR A 137 1.10 1.27 12.99
C TYR A 137 0.53 0.63 14.25
N PHE A 138 0.62 -0.69 14.38
CA PHE A 138 0.29 -1.38 15.62
C PHE A 138 1.15 -0.84 16.77
N ALA A 139 2.46 -0.69 16.54
CA ALA A 139 3.37 -0.11 17.52
C ALA A 139 3.05 1.36 17.82
N ALA A 140 2.80 2.17 16.78
CA ALA A 140 2.46 3.59 16.93
C ALA A 140 1.16 3.81 17.71
N LEU A 141 0.14 2.98 17.47
CA LEU A 141 -1.14 3.03 18.17
C LEU A 141 -1.04 2.52 19.62
N ASN A 142 -0.02 1.72 19.96
CA ASN A 142 0.11 1.05 21.25
C ASN A 142 -1.14 0.21 21.59
N GLY A 143 -1.49 -0.70 20.68
CA GLY A 143 -2.70 -1.53 20.74
C GLY A 143 -3.52 -1.42 19.45
N LEU A 144 -4.43 -2.37 19.24
CA LEU A 144 -5.21 -2.45 18.01
C LEU A 144 -6.53 -3.16 18.26
N ASP A 145 -7.63 -2.54 17.83
CA ASP A 145 -8.97 -3.09 17.89
C ASP A 145 -9.39 -3.73 16.56
N ALA A 146 -8.99 -3.15 15.43
CA ALA A 146 -9.35 -3.66 14.10
C ALA A 146 -8.34 -3.30 13.00
N ILE A 147 -8.28 -4.18 12.00
CA ILE A 147 -7.70 -3.91 10.69
C ILE A 147 -8.83 -3.93 9.68
N VAL A 148 -8.95 -2.88 8.88
CA VAL A 148 -10.03 -2.73 7.88
C VAL A 148 -9.41 -2.71 6.49
N PHE A 149 -9.73 -3.70 5.68
CA PHE A 149 -9.38 -3.71 4.26
C PHE A 149 -10.52 -3.09 3.45
N THR A 150 -10.19 -2.25 2.46
CA THR A 150 -11.16 -1.58 1.58
C THR A 150 -10.58 -1.37 0.18
N ALA A 151 -11.41 -0.83 -0.72
CA ALA A 151 -11.16 -0.62 -2.14
C ALA A 151 -11.08 -1.93 -2.93
N GLY A 152 -10.91 -1.80 -4.25
CA GLY A 152 -11.12 -2.91 -5.18
C GLY A 152 -10.37 -4.19 -4.82
N VAL A 153 -9.08 -4.09 -4.48
CA VAL A 153 -8.30 -5.27 -4.05
C VAL A 153 -8.66 -5.68 -2.63
N GLY A 154 -8.77 -4.73 -1.70
CA GLY A 154 -8.99 -5.03 -0.30
C GLY A 154 -10.34 -5.71 -0.04
N GLU A 155 -11.35 -5.43 -0.85
CA GLU A 155 -12.69 -6.04 -0.76
C GLU A 155 -12.75 -7.39 -1.46
N ASN A 156 -12.02 -7.60 -2.56
CA ASN A 156 -12.23 -8.77 -3.43
C ASN A 156 -11.13 -9.83 -3.38
N SER A 157 -9.90 -9.51 -2.94
CA SER A 157 -8.82 -10.50 -2.84
C SER A 157 -8.75 -11.10 -1.42
N GLU A 158 -9.15 -12.36 -1.28
CA GLU A 158 -8.93 -13.12 -0.05
C GLU A 158 -7.45 -13.44 0.18
N LYS A 159 -6.72 -13.74 -0.89
CA LYS A 159 -5.29 -14.09 -0.85
C LYS A 159 -4.44 -12.96 -0.27
N MET A 160 -4.77 -11.71 -0.58
CA MET A 160 -4.07 -10.55 0.00
C MET A 160 -4.44 -10.25 1.45
N ARG A 161 -5.59 -10.75 1.95
CA ARG A 161 -6.04 -10.53 3.33
C ARG A 161 -5.59 -11.63 4.31
N SER A 162 -5.25 -12.81 3.81
CA SER A 162 -4.85 -14.00 4.60
C SER A 162 -3.36 -14.03 4.91
#